data_AF-A0A9Q1BUR0-F1
#
_entry.id   AF-A0A9Q1BUR0-F1
#
_cell.length_a   1.000
_cell.length_b   1.000
_cell.length_c   1.000
_cell.angle_alpha   90.00
_cell.angle_beta   90.00
_cell.angle_gamma   90.00
#
_symmetry.space_group_name_H-M   'P 1'
#
loop_
_entity.id
_entity.type
_entity.pdbx_description
1 polymer ?
#
loop_
_entity_poly.entity_id
_entity_poly.type
_entity_poly.pdbx_seq_one_letter_code
_entity_poly.pdbx_strand_id
1 'polypeptide(L)'
;MEYGNCTCQATCEDPENLMRCQTICTEEKTCICQDGFVKKGDDCVLPGECSCFMEGEGIISNGQTQMNTFCTRRCECQSNVLTCEDNYRCNFHATCEERGGVRQCYCNDGYTGDGETCVSTTPTDCADIYNGGVTDSSVYTIKPTNWPGPPFQVYCNMTDGGGWTV
;
A
#
# COMPACT_ATOMS: atom_id res chain seq x y z
N MET A 1 -0.88 -16.47 29.16
CA MET A 1 0.12 -17.53 29.41
C MET A 1 -0.43 -18.54 30.39
N GLU A 2 -0.07 -19.80 30.23
CA GLU A 2 -0.42 -20.90 31.12
C GLU A 2 0.79 -21.80 31.38
N TYR A 3 0.70 -22.69 32.38
CA TYR A 3 1.79 -23.57 32.78
C TYR A 3 1.68 -24.90 32.03
N GLY A 4 2.56 -25.14 31.07
CA GLY A 4 2.54 -26.34 30.21
C GLY A 4 3.91 -26.97 30.05
N ASN A 5 3.94 -28.21 29.58
CA ASN A 5 5.17 -29.00 29.49
C ASN A 5 5.58 -29.33 28.05
N CYS A 6 4.82 -28.87 27.06
CA CYS A 6 5.12 -29.01 25.65
C CYS A 6 5.75 -27.71 25.15
N THR A 7 7.01 -27.78 24.72
CA THR A 7 7.79 -26.60 24.28
C THR A 7 7.51 -26.20 22.83
N CYS A 8 6.76 -27.04 22.10
CA CYS A 8 6.38 -26.74 20.74
C CYS A 8 5.10 -25.89 20.70
N GLN A 9 5.26 -24.60 20.42
CA GLN A 9 4.16 -23.66 20.28
C GLN A 9 4.25 -22.94 18.94
N ALA A 10 3.08 -22.64 18.36
CA ALA A 10 2.99 -21.75 17.21
C ALA A 10 3.57 -20.38 17.57
N THR A 11 4.39 -19.85 16.67
CA THR A 11 4.99 -18.51 16.79
C THR A 11 4.45 -17.61 15.69
N CYS A 12 4.66 -16.30 15.79
CA CYS A 12 4.34 -15.41 14.66
C CYS A 12 5.13 -15.74 13.38
N GLU A 13 6.26 -16.45 13.50
CA GLU A 13 7.12 -16.84 12.37
C GLU A 13 6.72 -18.19 11.75
N ASP A 14 6.07 -19.07 12.52
CA ASP A 14 5.49 -20.35 12.07
C ASP A 14 4.10 -20.55 12.71
N PRO A 15 3.07 -19.85 12.18
CA PRO A 15 1.72 -19.89 12.75
C PRO A 15 0.99 -21.22 12.52
N GLU A 16 1.38 -21.99 11.50
CA GLU A 16 0.83 -23.33 11.23
C GLU A 16 1.66 -24.47 11.86
N ASN A 17 2.79 -24.14 12.50
CA ASN A 17 3.69 -25.11 13.11
C ASN A 17 4.14 -26.21 12.11
N LEU A 18 4.41 -25.79 10.86
CA LEU A 18 4.66 -26.68 9.71
C LEU A 18 6.09 -27.22 9.68
N MET A 19 7.02 -26.67 10.48
CA MET A 19 8.33 -27.26 10.69
C MET A 19 8.26 -28.49 11.60
N ARG A 20 7.59 -29.57 11.14
CA ARG A 20 7.60 -30.93 11.72
C ARG A 20 7.93 -30.97 13.21
N CYS A 21 7.08 -30.38 14.03
CA CYS A 21 7.25 -30.54 15.45
C CYS A 21 6.85 -31.98 15.82
N GLN A 22 7.84 -32.81 16.14
CA GLN A 22 7.54 -33.95 17.01
C GLN A 22 7.17 -33.35 18.35
N THR A 23 5.95 -33.60 18.83
CA THR A 23 5.47 -33.17 20.15
C THR A 23 6.42 -33.70 21.23
N ILE A 24 7.45 -32.93 21.58
CA ILE A 24 8.36 -33.22 22.69
C ILE A 24 7.82 -32.45 23.88
N CYS A 25 7.12 -33.16 24.76
CA CYS A 25 6.73 -32.63 26.05
C CYS A 25 7.72 -33.13 27.09
N THR A 26 8.37 -32.20 27.79
CA THR A 26 9.35 -32.49 28.84
C THR A 26 8.65 -32.69 30.18
N GLU A 27 9.37 -33.18 31.20
CA GLU A 27 8.84 -33.18 32.58
C GLU A 27 8.86 -31.78 33.21
N GLU A 28 9.72 -30.89 32.70
CA GLU A 28 9.77 -29.49 33.12
C GLU A 28 8.62 -28.69 32.52
N LYS A 29 7.98 -27.87 33.37
CA LYS A 29 6.91 -26.96 32.97
C LYS A 29 7.48 -25.57 32.73
N THR A 30 7.04 -24.96 31.66
CA THR A 30 7.37 -23.58 31.28
C THR A 30 6.10 -22.78 31.04
N CYS A 31 6.23 -21.46 30.97
CA CYS A 31 5.14 -20.59 30.55
C CYS A 31 4.92 -20.75 29.05
N ILE A 32 3.71 -21.14 28.70
CA ILE A 32 3.29 -21.35 27.32
C ILE A 32 2.12 -20.42 26.97
N CYS A 33 1.94 -20.09 25.70
CA CYS A 33 0.74 -19.40 25.23
C CYS A 33 -0.50 -20.29 25.35
N GLN A 34 -1.61 -19.68 25.77
CA GLN A 34 -2.92 -20.33 25.82
C GLN A 34 -3.38 -20.68 24.41
N ASP A 35 -4.27 -21.66 24.28
CA ASP A 35 -4.91 -22.01 23.01
C ASP A 35 -5.49 -20.77 22.32
N GLY A 36 -5.18 -20.61 21.03
CA GLY A 36 -5.58 -19.45 20.23
C GLY A 36 -4.62 -18.25 20.28
N PHE A 37 -3.53 -18.32 21.07
CA PHE A 37 -2.46 -17.33 21.09
C PHE A 37 -1.17 -17.92 20.49
N VAL A 38 -0.38 -17.05 19.89
CA VAL A 38 0.93 -17.39 19.31
C VAL A 38 2.04 -16.60 20.02
N LYS A 39 3.24 -17.19 20.06
CA LYS A 39 4.38 -16.58 20.73
C LYS A 39 5.05 -15.53 19.84
N LYS A 40 5.28 -14.33 20.37
CA LYS A 40 6.04 -13.22 19.76
C LYS A 40 7.10 -12.76 20.75
N GLY A 41 8.34 -13.21 20.59
CA GLY A 41 9.37 -13.00 21.62
C GLY A 41 8.98 -13.73 22.92
N ASP A 42 8.84 -13.00 24.02
CA ASP A 42 8.36 -13.55 25.31
C ASP A 42 6.86 -13.34 25.55
N ASP A 43 6.18 -12.63 24.65
CA ASP A 43 4.75 -12.32 24.77
C ASP A 43 3.88 -13.33 24.00
N CYS A 44 2.63 -13.46 24.46
CA CYS A 44 1.59 -14.23 23.77
C CYS A 44 0.57 -13.25 23.19
N VAL A 45 0.47 -13.24 21.87
CA VAL A 45 -0.37 -12.31 21.12
C VAL A 45 -1.43 -13.06 20.33
N LEU A 46 -2.47 -12.37 19.91
CA LEU A 46 -3.43 -12.95 18.97
C LEU A 46 -2.73 -13.14 17.60
N PRO A 47 -3.07 -14.17 16.82
CA PRO A 47 -2.48 -14.38 15.50
C PRO A 47 -2.59 -13.17 14.57
N GLY A 48 -3.69 -12.40 14.68
CA GLY A 48 -3.88 -11.16 13.92
C GLY A 48 -2.97 -10.01 14.33
N GLU A 49 -2.25 -10.10 15.45
CA GLU A 49 -1.24 -9.13 15.89
C GLU A 49 0.18 -9.48 15.41
N CYS A 50 0.31 -10.58 14.65
CA CYS A 50 1.56 -10.96 14.01
C CYS A 50 1.82 -10.14 12.74
N SER A 51 3.09 -9.82 12.55
CA SER A 51 3.64 -9.34 11.29
C SER A 51 3.84 -10.50 10.31
N CYS A 52 3.96 -10.21 9.03
CA CYS A 52 4.34 -11.18 8.01
C CYS A 52 5.86 -11.20 7.84
N PHE A 53 6.39 -12.31 7.35
CA PHE A 53 7.79 -12.41 6.97
C PHE A 53 7.92 -12.57 5.46
N MET A 54 8.77 -11.76 4.84
CA MET A 54 9.14 -11.88 3.43
C MET A 54 10.61 -12.25 3.33
N GLU A 55 10.89 -13.35 2.64
CA GLU A 55 12.25 -13.79 2.38
C GLU A 55 13.04 -12.69 1.64
N GLY A 56 14.18 -12.27 2.21
CA GLY A 56 15.04 -11.23 1.64
C GLY A 56 14.69 -9.78 2.01
N GLU A 57 13.44 -9.48 2.42
CA GLU A 57 13.04 -8.13 2.85
C GLU A 57 12.73 -8.01 4.35
N GLY A 58 12.53 -9.13 5.06
CA GLY A 58 12.38 -9.17 6.51
C GLY A 58 10.93 -9.12 6.98
N ILE A 59 10.68 -8.38 8.07
CA ILE A 59 9.37 -8.35 8.74
C ILE A 59 8.51 -7.21 8.16
N ILE A 60 7.30 -7.54 7.75
CA ILE A 60 6.27 -6.60 7.26
C ILE A 60 5.18 -6.51 8.31
N SER A 61 4.98 -5.34 8.90
CA SER A 61 3.96 -5.16 9.94
C SER A 61 2.55 -5.36 9.37
N ASN A 62 1.62 -5.80 10.22
CA ASN A 62 0.22 -5.94 9.81
C ASN A 62 -0.32 -4.61 9.26
N GLY A 63 -0.99 -4.66 8.12
CA GLY A 63 -1.52 -3.52 7.37
C GLY A 63 -0.48 -2.78 6.52
N GLN A 64 0.76 -3.25 6.45
CA GLN A 64 1.78 -2.64 5.58
C GLN A 64 1.87 -3.34 4.23
N THR A 65 2.22 -2.52 3.25
CA THR A 65 2.50 -2.92 1.88
C THR A 65 3.98 -2.72 1.58
N GLN A 66 4.56 -3.68 0.88
CA GLN A 66 5.95 -3.64 0.46
C GLN A 66 6.07 -3.93 -1.03
N MET A 67 6.93 -3.17 -1.71
CA MET A 67 7.21 -3.33 -3.14
C MET A 67 8.65 -3.79 -3.34
N ASN A 68 8.83 -4.70 -4.29
CA ASN A 68 10.18 -5.10 -4.70
C ASN A 68 10.92 -3.94 -5.41
N THR A 69 12.22 -4.09 -5.61
CA THR A 69 13.12 -3.08 -6.19
C THR A 69 12.62 -2.42 -7.48
N PHE A 70 11.89 -3.16 -8.31
CA PHE A 70 11.42 -2.70 -9.62
C PHE A 70 9.92 -2.37 -9.67
N CYS A 71 9.23 -2.39 -8.52
CA CYS A 71 7.77 -2.27 -8.42
C CYS A 71 7.04 -3.17 -9.43
N THR A 72 7.54 -4.39 -9.64
CA THR A 72 6.88 -5.43 -10.43
C THR A 72 6.09 -6.39 -9.55
N ARG A 73 6.38 -6.38 -8.25
CA ARG A 73 5.69 -7.18 -7.24
C ARG A 73 5.31 -6.29 -6.07
N ARG A 74 4.04 -6.37 -5.67
CA ARG A 74 3.51 -5.71 -4.47
C ARG A 74 3.00 -6.78 -3.51
N CYS A 75 3.37 -6.69 -2.24
CA CYS A 75 2.84 -7.59 -1.21
C CYS A 75 2.23 -6.81 -0.07
N GLU A 76 1.09 -7.29 0.42
CA GLU A 76 0.38 -6.75 1.57
C GLU A 76 0.35 -7.79 2.68
N CYS A 77 0.66 -7.34 3.89
CA CYS A 77 0.52 -8.17 5.08
C CYS A 77 -0.81 -7.89 5.77
N GLN A 78 -1.67 -8.90 5.89
CA GLN A 78 -2.90 -8.79 6.65
C GLN A 78 -3.06 -9.96 7.62
N SER A 79 -2.97 -9.67 8.92
CA SER A 79 -3.16 -10.65 10.00
C SER A 79 -2.32 -11.91 9.85
N ASN A 80 -1.00 -11.76 9.63
CA ASN A 80 -0.01 -12.80 9.31
C ASN A 80 -0.02 -13.35 7.86
N VAL A 81 -1.04 -13.04 7.07
CA VAL A 81 -1.16 -13.53 5.70
C VAL A 81 -0.48 -12.56 4.75
N LEU A 82 0.59 -13.02 4.10
CA LEU A 82 1.27 -12.25 3.06
C LEU A 82 0.64 -12.55 1.70
N THR A 83 -0.03 -11.56 1.12
CA THR A 83 -0.62 -11.66 -0.23
C THR A 83 0.22 -10.85 -1.20
N CYS A 84 0.68 -11.48 -2.28
CA CYS A 84 1.54 -10.83 -3.28
C CYS A 84 0.92 -10.82 -4.68
N GLU A 85 1.10 -9.70 -5.37
CA GLU A 85 0.72 -9.47 -6.77
C GLU A 85 1.99 -9.34 -7.62
N ASP A 86 2.27 -10.33 -8.46
CA ASP A 86 3.51 -10.44 -9.27
C ASP A 86 3.50 -9.68 -10.60
N ASN A 87 2.37 -9.07 -10.96
CA ASN A 87 2.23 -8.27 -12.19
C ASN A 87 1.88 -6.82 -11.88
N TYR A 88 2.26 -6.36 -10.68
CA TYR A 88 2.06 -4.98 -10.28
C TYR A 88 2.88 -4.05 -11.19
N ARG A 89 2.30 -2.92 -11.59
CA ARG A 89 2.99 -1.92 -12.41
C ARG A 89 2.51 -0.53 -12.03
N CYS A 90 3.44 0.41 -11.92
CA CYS A 90 3.11 1.81 -11.76
C CYS A 90 2.32 2.34 -12.97
N ASN A 91 1.56 3.42 -12.74
CA ASN A 91 0.99 4.22 -13.81
C ASN A 91 2.07 4.65 -14.81
N PHE A 92 1.71 4.87 -16.07
CA PHE A 92 2.63 5.42 -17.07
C PHE A 92 3.18 6.81 -16.68
N HIS A 93 2.42 7.58 -15.89
CA HIS A 93 2.83 8.86 -15.32
C HIS A 93 3.35 8.75 -13.87
N ALA A 94 3.82 7.59 -13.45
CA ALA A 94 4.47 7.38 -12.17
C ALA A 94 5.85 6.74 -12.32
N THR A 95 6.71 6.99 -11.35
CA THR A 95 8.03 6.37 -11.25
C THR A 95 8.10 5.51 -10.00
N CYS A 96 8.64 4.30 -10.15
CA CYS A 96 9.01 3.44 -9.02
C CYS A 96 10.31 3.97 -8.42
N GLU A 97 10.25 4.46 -7.20
CA GLU A 97 11.44 4.93 -6.49
C GLU A 97 11.24 4.83 -4.98
N GLU A 98 12.29 5.13 -4.21
CA GLU A 98 12.26 5.14 -2.76
C GLU A 98 12.38 6.57 -2.24
N ARG A 99 11.38 7.04 -1.49
CA ARG A 99 11.39 8.35 -0.82
C ARG A 99 11.23 8.13 0.67
N GLY A 100 12.20 8.59 1.47
CA GLY A 100 12.15 8.45 2.93
C GLY A 100 12.10 7.01 3.43
N GLY A 101 12.74 6.06 2.72
CA GLY A 101 12.73 4.64 3.07
C GLY A 101 11.49 3.86 2.63
N VAL A 102 10.54 4.50 1.93
CA VAL A 102 9.35 3.85 1.39
C VAL A 102 9.45 3.77 -0.13
N ARG A 103 9.59 2.54 -0.65
CA ARG A 103 9.51 2.25 -2.08
C ARG A 103 8.07 2.09 -2.51
N GLN A 104 7.63 2.93 -3.43
CA GLN A 104 6.30 2.86 -4.03
C GLN A 104 6.30 3.56 -5.40
N CYS A 105 5.16 3.50 -6.08
CA CYS A 105 4.93 4.32 -7.27
C CYS A 105 4.61 5.75 -6.84
N TYR A 106 5.40 6.71 -7.30
CA TYR A 106 5.13 8.13 -7.08
C TYR A 106 4.75 8.78 -8.41
N CYS A 107 3.64 9.51 -8.45
CA CYS A 107 3.28 10.28 -9.64
C CYS A 107 4.38 11.27 -9.99
N ASN A 108 4.67 11.37 -11.29
CA ASN A 108 5.65 12.30 -11.83
C ASN A 108 5.19 13.75 -11.65
N ASP A 109 6.13 14.69 -11.76
CA ASP A 109 5.82 16.12 -11.68
C ASP A 109 4.72 16.50 -12.67
N GLY A 110 3.74 17.25 -12.17
CA GLY A 110 2.55 17.61 -12.93
C GLY A 110 1.42 16.58 -12.84
N TYR A 111 1.57 15.48 -12.10
CA TYR A 111 0.52 14.51 -11.83
C TYR A 111 0.33 14.29 -10.32
N THR A 112 -0.87 13.89 -9.93
CA THR A 112 -1.23 13.56 -8.53
C THR A 112 -2.06 12.29 -8.47
N GLY A 113 -2.03 11.58 -7.34
CA GLY A 113 -2.72 10.31 -7.14
C GLY A 113 -1.92 9.34 -6.27
N ASP A 114 -2.24 8.05 -6.38
CA ASP A 114 -1.67 6.96 -5.58
C ASP A 114 -0.50 6.23 -6.26
N GLY A 115 -0.12 6.65 -7.46
CA GLY A 115 0.96 6.04 -8.24
C GLY A 115 0.52 4.89 -9.16
N GLU A 116 -0.67 4.33 -8.95
CA GLU A 116 -1.35 3.42 -9.89
C GLU A 116 -2.29 4.20 -10.82
N THR A 117 -2.91 5.23 -10.26
CA THR A 117 -3.74 6.21 -10.92
C THR A 117 -3.09 7.58 -10.72
N CYS A 118 -2.54 8.14 -11.79
CA CYS A 118 -1.98 9.48 -11.78
C CYS A 118 -2.78 10.37 -12.73
N VAL A 119 -3.41 11.41 -12.18
CA VAL A 119 -4.18 12.40 -12.94
C VAL A 119 -3.37 13.69 -13.10
N SER A 120 -3.51 14.34 -14.25
CA SER A 120 -2.83 15.61 -14.51
C SER A 120 -3.28 16.67 -13.49
N THR A 121 -2.32 17.34 -12.87
CA THR A 121 -2.57 18.49 -11.97
C THR A 121 -3.00 19.74 -12.73
N THR A 122 -2.68 19.80 -14.03
CA THR A 122 -3.16 20.85 -14.92
C THR A 122 -4.47 20.37 -15.55
N PRO A 123 -5.56 21.14 -15.43
CA PRO A 123 -6.84 20.78 -16.03
C PRO A 123 -6.70 20.69 -17.55
N THR A 124 -7.36 19.70 -18.14
CA THR A 124 -7.36 19.50 -19.59
C THR A 124 -8.27 20.53 -20.27
N ASP A 125 -9.35 20.89 -19.58
CA ASP A 125 -10.39 21.79 -20.04
C ASP A 125 -11.15 22.48 -18.89
N CYS A 126 -12.12 23.31 -19.24
CA CYS A 126 -12.99 23.99 -18.28
C CYS A 126 -13.89 23.03 -17.49
N ALA A 127 -14.23 21.86 -18.04
CA ALA A 127 -15.05 20.87 -17.36
C ALA A 127 -14.26 20.19 -16.24
N ASP A 128 -12.98 19.88 -16.45
CA ASP A 128 -12.07 19.38 -15.41
C ASP A 128 -12.00 20.36 -14.23
N ILE A 129 -11.94 21.66 -14.52
CA ILE A 129 -11.91 22.73 -13.51
C ILE A 129 -13.24 22.77 -12.74
N TYR A 130 -14.37 22.75 -13.45
CA TYR A 130 -15.71 22.75 -12.86
C TYR A 130 -15.95 21.51 -11.98
N ASN A 131 -15.58 20.33 -12.46
CA ASN A 131 -15.66 19.07 -11.71
C ASN A 131 -14.72 19.04 -10.51
N GLY A 132 -13.62 19.80 -10.54
CA GLY A 132 -12.76 20.09 -9.39
C GLY A 132 -13.41 20.98 -8.32
N GLY A 133 -14.65 21.41 -8.52
CA GLY A 133 -15.43 22.22 -7.56
C GLY A 133 -15.29 23.73 -7.76
N VAL A 134 -14.61 24.17 -8.83
CA VAL A 134 -14.44 25.59 -9.13
C VAL A 134 -15.66 26.10 -9.91
N THR A 135 -16.32 27.14 -9.40
CA THR A 135 -17.56 27.69 -9.98
C THR A 135 -17.45 29.13 -10.44
N ASP A 136 -16.29 29.76 -10.24
CA ASP A 136 -16.06 31.14 -10.70
C ASP A 136 -15.83 31.18 -12.21
N SER A 137 -16.55 32.05 -12.92
CA SER A 137 -16.28 32.28 -14.35
C SER A 137 -15.08 33.21 -14.49
N SER A 138 -13.98 32.72 -15.07
CA SER A 138 -12.71 33.43 -15.12
C SER A 138 -11.78 32.85 -16.19
N VAL A 139 -10.60 33.45 -16.32
CA VAL A 139 -9.52 32.93 -17.16
C VAL A 139 -8.71 31.90 -16.38
N TYR A 140 -8.61 30.69 -16.91
CA TYR A 140 -7.87 29.57 -16.32
C TYR A 140 -6.82 29.02 -17.27
N THR A 141 -5.77 28.44 -16.70
CA THR A 141 -4.73 27.74 -17.46
C THR A 141 -5.14 26.29 -17.67
N ILE A 142 -5.21 25.86 -18.93
CA ILE A 142 -5.51 24.47 -19.31
C ILE A 142 -4.39 23.87 -20.16
N LYS A 143 -4.33 22.54 -20.22
CA LYS A 143 -3.46 21.80 -21.13
C LYS A 143 -4.22 20.61 -21.75
N PRO A 144 -4.77 20.78 -22.96
CA PRO A 144 -5.49 19.70 -23.62
C PRO A 144 -4.64 18.44 -23.83
N THR A 145 -5.28 17.26 -23.77
CA THR A 145 -4.62 15.98 -24.04
C THR A 145 -4.01 15.99 -25.43
N ASN A 146 -2.76 15.53 -25.56
CA ASN A 146 -1.98 15.53 -26.80
C ASN A 146 -1.61 16.92 -27.36
N TRP A 147 -1.83 18.01 -26.63
CA TRP A 147 -1.27 19.31 -27.01
C TRP A 147 0.26 19.32 -26.81
N PRO A 148 1.06 19.53 -27.88
CA PRO A 148 2.52 19.49 -27.79
C PRO A 148 3.12 20.78 -27.18
N GLY A 149 2.33 21.84 -27.06
CA GLY A 149 2.78 23.13 -26.53
C GLY A 149 2.67 23.25 -25.00
N PRO A 150 3.09 24.39 -24.45
CA PRO A 150 2.86 24.72 -23.04
C PRO A 150 1.35 24.91 -22.76
N PRO A 151 0.94 24.82 -21.48
CA PRO A 151 -0.39 25.23 -21.05
C PRO A 151 -0.70 26.67 -21.47
N PHE A 152 -1.95 26.97 -21.75
CA PHE A 152 -2.40 28.30 -22.17
C PHE A 152 -3.68 28.71 -21.44
N GLN A 153 -3.95 30.01 -21.43
CA GLN A 153 -5.09 30.58 -20.74
C GLN A 153 -6.33 30.57 -21.63
N VAL A 154 -7.46 30.15 -21.07
CA VAL A 154 -8.79 30.19 -21.69
C VAL A 154 -9.80 30.81 -20.73
N TYR A 155 -10.81 31.49 -21.26
CA TYR A 155 -11.94 31.93 -20.44
C TYR A 155 -12.93 30.77 -20.28
N CYS A 156 -13.17 30.35 -19.04
CA CYS A 156 -14.15 29.33 -18.71
C CYS A 156 -15.41 29.97 -18.14
N ASN A 157 -16.54 29.76 -18.81
CA ASN A 157 -17.84 30.13 -18.29
C ASN A 157 -18.42 28.98 -17.45
N MET A 158 -18.54 29.19 -16.14
CA MET A 158 -18.96 28.15 -15.19
C MET A 158 -20.46 28.19 -14.89
N THR A 159 -21.22 29.16 -15.41
CA THR A 159 -22.66 29.28 -15.11
C THR A 159 -23.50 28.13 -15.67
N ASP A 160 -23.03 27.49 -16.73
CA ASP A 160 -23.77 26.42 -17.44
C ASP A 160 -23.12 25.03 -17.25
N GLY A 161 -22.39 24.83 -16.14
CA GLY A 161 -21.76 23.54 -15.83
C GLY A 161 -20.37 23.33 -16.44
N GLY A 162 -19.61 24.42 -16.68
CA GLY A 162 -18.22 24.35 -17.15
C GLY A 162 -18.04 24.21 -18.67
N GLY A 163 -19.05 24.56 -19.46
CA GLY A 163 -18.99 24.49 -20.92
C GLY A 163 -17.99 25.47 -21.55
N TRP A 164 -17.28 25.00 -22.58
CA TRP A 164 -16.35 25.80 -23.38
C TRP A 164 -17.04 27.01 -24.03
N THR A 165 -16.49 28.20 -23.85
CA THR A 165 -16.80 29.35 -24.70
C THR A 165 -15.60 29.64 -25.60
N VAL A 166 -15.91 29.68 -26.90
CA VAL A 166 -15.02 29.76 -28.08
C VAL A 166 -13.96 30.87 -28.02
#